data_AF-A0A9Q8VSN2-F1
#
_entry.id   AF-A0A9Q8VSN2-F1
#
_cell.length_a   1.000
_cell.length_b   1.000
_cell.length_c   1.000
_cell.angle_alpha   90.00
_cell.angle_beta   90.00
_cell.angle_gamma   90.00
#
_symmetry.space_group_name_H-M   'P 1'
#
loop_
_entity.id
_entity.type
_entity.pdbx_description
1 polymer ?
#
loop_
_entity_poly.entity_id
_entity_poly.type
_entity_poly.pdbx_seq_one_letter_code
_entity_poly.pdbx_strand_id
1 'polypeptide(L)'
;MIRILNCILVFLLAFGACTKQVKEHIHVDTGVTVEVLGAHKYKLIAIGGASSTSIEENDTFKMKNTSCTAAKSIAARKLEELEPEQKNRLFFMETVDTKYVDDGAYCEITYHYELPAPKKQQ
;
A
#
# COMPACT_ATOMS: atom_id res chain seq x y z
N MET A 1 17.66 -54.65 -15.75
CA MET A 1 17.18 -53.89 -14.58
C MET A 1 17.69 -52.46 -14.49
N ILE A 2 18.83 -52.09 -15.08
CA ILE A 2 19.40 -50.73 -14.98
C ILE A 2 18.66 -49.65 -15.80
N ARG A 3 18.06 -50.02 -16.95
CA ARG A 3 17.36 -49.06 -17.83
C ARG A 3 16.08 -48.46 -17.23
N ILE A 4 15.33 -49.25 -16.45
CA ILE A 4 14.05 -48.82 -15.84
C ILE A 4 14.31 -47.82 -14.72
N LEU A 5 15.37 -48.04 -13.93
CA LEU A 5 15.76 -47.15 -12.83
C LEU A 5 16.17 -45.75 -13.33
N ASN A 6 16.80 -45.69 -14.51
CA ASN A 6 17.28 -44.44 -15.09
C ASN A 6 16.12 -43.57 -15.63
N CYS A 7 15.08 -44.19 -16.19
CA CYS A 7 13.89 -43.47 -16.66
C CYS A 7 13.11 -42.84 -15.49
N ILE A 8 12.99 -43.53 -14.36
CA ILE A 8 12.30 -43.00 -13.18
C ILE A 8 13.05 -41.78 -12.62
N LEU A 9 14.39 -41.81 -12.62
CA LEU A 9 15.21 -40.69 -12.14
C LEU A 9 15.05 -39.42 -12.99
N VAL A 10 15.01 -39.58 -14.33
CA VAL A 10 14.82 -38.45 -15.26
C VAL A 10 13.41 -37.86 -15.14
N PHE A 11 12.38 -38.70 -14.94
CA PHE A 11 11.03 -38.21 -14.68
C PHE A 11 10.94 -37.41 -13.37
N LEU A 12 11.59 -37.86 -12.30
CA LEU A 12 11.59 -37.14 -11.02
C LEU A 12 12.29 -35.77 -11.10
N LEU A 13 13.38 -35.66 -11.87
CA LEU A 13 14.06 -34.37 -12.09
C LEU A 13 13.23 -33.39 -12.94
N ALA A 14 12.44 -33.89 -13.90
CA ALA A 14 11.57 -33.06 -14.74
C ALA A 14 10.40 -32.45 -13.96
N PHE A 15 9.85 -33.16 -12.96
CA PHE A 15 8.77 -32.64 -12.11
C PHE A 15 9.25 -31.65 -11.05
N GLY A 16 10.51 -31.73 -10.60
CA GLY A 16 11.08 -30.77 -9.64
C GLY A 16 11.36 -29.37 -10.22
N ALA A 17 11.53 -29.25 -11.54
CA ALA A 17 11.80 -27.97 -12.20
C ALA A 17 10.54 -27.12 -12.47
N CYS A 18 9.35 -27.68 -12.28
CA CYS A 18 8.07 -27.01 -12.56
C CYS A 18 7.29 -26.58 -11.32
N THR A 19 7.89 -26.60 -10.11
CA THR A 19 7.34 -25.85 -8.99
C THR A 19 7.67 -24.36 -9.18
N LYS A 20 7.09 -23.74 -10.22
CA LYS A 20 6.89 -22.30 -10.22
C LYS A 20 6.06 -22.04 -8.97
N GLN A 21 6.68 -21.44 -7.95
CA GLN A 21 5.95 -20.94 -6.78
C GLN A 21 4.79 -20.11 -7.32
N VAL A 22 3.57 -20.64 -7.20
CA VAL A 22 2.37 -19.83 -7.36
C VAL A 22 2.39 -18.90 -6.16
N LYS A 23 2.98 -17.73 -6.35
CA LYS A 23 2.97 -16.68 -5.33
C LYS A 23 1.54 -16.18 -5.29
N GLU A 24 0.76 -16.63 -4.32
CA GLU A 24 -0.58 -16.09 -4.09
C GLU A 24 -0.43 -14.60 -3.78
N HIS A 25 -0.89 -13.76 -4.70
CA HIS A 25 -0.94 -12.33 -4.48
C HIS A 25 -2.07 -12.02 -3.52
N ILE A 26 -1.74 -11.40 -2.39
CA ILE A 26 -2.72 -10.98 -1.40
C ILE A 26 -3.48 -9.79 -2.02
N HIS A 27 -4.80 -9.93 -2.21
CA HIS A 27 -5.62 -8.79 -2.59
C HIS A 27 -5.95 -7.97 -1.35
N VAL A 28 -5.59 -6.68 -1.36
CA VAL A 28 -5.90 -5.72 -0.29
C VAL A 28 -6.79 -4.63 -0.87
N ASP A 29 -7.89 -4.33 -0.19
CA ASP A 29 -8.80 -3.27 -0.60
C ASP A 29 -8.11 -1.90 -0.47
N THR A 30 -7.95 -1.20 -1.60
CA THR A 30 -7.40 0.16 -1.63
C THR A 30 -8.48 1.17 -1.25
N GLY A 31 -8.10 2.23 -0.54
CA GLY A 31 -9.05 3.25 -0.11
C GLY A 31 -8.52 4.06 1.06
N VAL A 32 -9.42 4.74 1.76
CA VAL A 32 -9.09 5.49 2.97
C VAL A 32 -10.20 5.34 4.00
N THR A 33 -9.80 4.95 5.18
CA THR A 33 -10.65 4.94 6.37
C THR A 33 -10.39 6.20 7.17
N VAL A 34 -11.45 6.86 7.61
CA VAL A 34 -11.36 8.11 8.40
C VAL A 34 -11.94 7.86 9.78
N GLU A 35 -11.14 8.14 10.79
CA GLU A 35 -11.55 8.17 12.19
C GLU A 35 -11.62 9.64 12.65
N VAL A 36 -12.80 10.08 13.07
CA VAL A 36 -13.02 11.46 13.55
C VAL A 36 -12.65 11.53 15.03
N LEU A 37 -11.61 12.29 15.34
CA LEU A 37 -11.08 12.43 16.71
C LEU A 37 -11.57 13.72 17.40
N GLY A 38 -12.13 14.66 16.63
CA GLY A 38 -12.64 15.93 17.12
C GLY A 38 -13.02 16.88 15.98
N ALA A 39 -13.37 18.12 16.32
CA ALA A 39 -13.59 19.16 15.31
C ALA A 39 -12.28 19.42 14.55
N HIS A 40 -12.32 19.27 13.23
CA HIS A 40 -11.14 19.43 12.36
C HIS A 40 -9.93 18.56 12.77
N LYS A 41 -10.20 17.38 13.34
CA LYS A 41 -9.19 16.44 13.82
C LYS A 41 -9.51 15.03 13.37
N TYR A 42 -8.64 14.45 12.55
CA TYR A 42 -8.87 13.16 11.90
C TYR A 42 -7.64 12.26 11.96
N LYS A 43 -7.88 10.96 12.04
CA LYS A 43 -6.90 9.94 11.70
C LYS A 43 -7.32 9.29 10.38
N LEU A 44 -6.46 9.38 9.38
CA LEU A 44 -6.71 8.81 8.05
C LEU A 44 -5.80 7.61 7.85
N ILE A 45 -6.37 6.44 7.59
CA ILE A 45 -5.62 5.23 7.24
C ILE A 45 -5.86 5.00 5.75
N ALA A 46 -4.87 5.29 4.92
CA ALA A 46 -4.98 5.20 3.48
C ALA A 46 -4.15 4.03 2.94
N ILE A 47 -4.76 3.22 2.08
CA ILE A 47 -4.14 2.07 1.42
C ILE A 47 -4.15 2.31 -0.09
N GLY A 48 -2.96 2.31 -0.70
CA GLY A 48 -2.77 2.45 -2.13
C GLY A 48 -2.13 1.21 -2.75
N GLY A 49 -2.54 0.86 -3.96
CA GLY A 49 -1.95 -0.22 -4.76
C GLY A 49 -0.86 0.30 -5.70
N ALA A 50 0.13 -0.53 -5.96
CA ALA A 50 1.20 -0.27 -6.91
C ALA A 50 0.66 -0.21 -8.35
N SER A 51 1.38 0.47 -9.24
CA SER A 51 1.00 0.50 -10.65
C SER A 51 1.14 -0.89 -11.27
N SER A 52 0.23 -1.26 -12.19
CA SER A 52 0.28 -2.54 -12.89
C SER A 52 1.64 -2.76 -13.57
N THR A 53 2.21 -1.72 -14.17
CA THR A 53 3.55 -1.75 -14.78
C THR A 53 4.65 -2.16 -13.80
N SER A 54 4.62 -1.65 -12.57
CA SER A 54 5.63 -1.99 -11.56
C SER A 54 5.50 -3.42 -11.05
N ILE A 55 4.27 -3.96 -11.04
CA ILE A 55 3.98 -5.36 -10.70
C ILE A 55 4.45 -6.27 -11.84
N GLU A 56 4.12 -5.94 -13.08
CA GLU A 56 4.52 -6.68 -14.28
C GLU A 56 6.05 -6.76 -14.44
N GLU A 57 6.75 -5.67 -14.13
CA GLU A 57 8.22 -5.61 -14.12
C GLU A 57 8.85 -6.31 -12.91
N ASN A 58 8.05 -6.70 -11.90
CA ASN A 58 8.50 -7.23 -10.61
C ASN A 58 9.57 -6.34 -9.93
N ASP A 59 9.43 -5.01 -10.07
CA ASP A 59 10.36 -4.03 -9.51
C ASP A 59 9.83 -3.56 -8.15
N THR A 60 10.37 -4.16 -7.08
CA THR A 60 10.00 -3.87 -5.69
C THR A 60 10.15 -2.39 -5.33
N PHE A 61 11.15 -1.70 -5.87
CA PHE A 61 11.37 -0.28 -5.59
C PHE A 61 10.27 0.57 -6.23
N LYS A 62 9.94 0.31 -7.50
CA LYS A 62 8.83 0.99 -8.19
C LYS A 62 7.49 0.65 -7.56
N MET A 63 7.26 -0.61 -7.14
CA MET A 63 6.03 -1.02 -6.46
C MET A 63 5.82 -0.20 -5.19
N LYS A 64 6.83 -0.16 -4.29
CA LYS A 64 6.78 0.63 -3.05
C LYS A 64 6.53 2.11 -3.31
N ASN A 65 7.20 2.69 -4.30
CA ASN A 65 7.05 4.11 -4.61
C ASN A 65 5.65 4.44 -5.16
N THR A 66 5.16 3.65 -6.11
CA THR A 66 3.86 3.89 -6.75
C THR A 66 2.70 3.63 -5.79
N SER A 67 2.77 2.58 -4.97
CA SER A 67 1.73 2.26 -3.98
C SER A 67 1.61 3.33 -2.90
N CYS A 68 2.72 3.82 -2.34
CA CYS A 68 2.66 4.91 -1.35
C CYS A 68 2.24 6.24 -1.97
N THR A 69 2.61 6.51 -3.22
CA THR A 69 2.12 7.70 -3.94
C THR A 69 0.60 7.65 -4.10
N ALA A 70 0.06 6.50 -4.48
CA ALA A 70 -1.38 6.30 -4.56
C ALA A 70 -2.07 6.48 -3.20
N ALA A 71 -1.54 5.88 -2.13
CA ALA A 71 -2.07 6.02 -0.77
C ALA A 71 -2.13 7.50 -0.33
N LYS A 72 -1.04 8.24 -0.56
CA LYS A 72 -0.96 9.67 -0.26
C LYS A 72 -1.99 10.49 -1.05
N SER A 73 -2.16 10.23 -2.34
CA SER A 73 -3.16 10.91 -3.17
C SER A 73 -4.58 10.63 -2.71
N ILE A 74 -4.89 9.38 -2.31
CA ILE A 74 -6.21 9.01 -1.78
C ILE A 74 -6.48 9.75 -0.47
N ALA A 75 -5.50 9.78 0.46
CA ALA A 75 -5.63 10.53 1.71
C ALA A 75 -5.83 12.03 1.47
N ALA A 76 -5.02 12.64 0.58
CA ALA A 76 -5.11 14.05 0.25
C ALA A 76 -6.49 14.43 -0.33
N ARG A 77 -7.00 13.64 -1.27
CA ARG A 77 -8.36 13.84 -1.81
C ARG A 77 -9.43 13.68 -0.75
N LYS A 78 -9.27 12.73 0.18
CA LYS A 78 -10.26 12.59 1.25
C LYS A 78 -10.24 13.77 2.22
N LEU A 79 -9.06 14.29 2.51
CA LEU A 79 -8.92 15.49 3.33
C LEU A 79 -9.50 16.73 2.62
N GLU A 80 -9.43 16.80 1.29
CA GLU A 80 -10.12 17.84 0.49
C GLU A 80 -11.64 17.83 0.68
N GLU A 81 -12.24 16.64 0.72
CA GLU A 81 -13.67 16.48 0.95
C GLU A 81 -14.07 16.86 2.39
N LEU A 82 -13.21 16.57 3.37
CA LEU A 82 -13.46 16.86 4.78
C LEU A 82 -13.25 18.34 5.11
N GLU A 83 -12.27 18.99 4.48
CA GLU A 83 -11.80 20.34 4.79
C GLU A 83 -11.71 21.24 3.54
N PRO A 84 -12.82 21.45 2.82
CA PRO A 84 -12.82 22.17 1.53
C PRO A 84 -12.36 23.63 1.65
N GLU A 85 -12.66 24.27 2.78
CA GLU A 85 -12.33 25.68 3.04
C GLU A 85 -10.85 25.90 3.39
N GLN A 86 -10.11 24.83 3.66
CA GLN A 86 -8.76 24.89 4.20
C GLN A 86 -7.72 24.76 3.09
N LYS A 87 -7.24 25.91 2.60
CA LYS A 87 -6.27 26.00 1.49
C LYS A 87 -4.96 25.25 1.78
N ASN A 88 -4.51 25.25 3.03
CA ASN A 88 -3.24 24.64 3.45
C ASN A 88 -3.44 23.32 4.23
N ARG A 89 -4.55 22.60 4.02
CA ARG A 89 -4.88 21.36 4.74
C ARG A 89 -3.74 20.33 4.79
N LEU A 90 -3.01 20.14 3.68
CA LEU A 90 -1.91 19.15 3.64
C LEU A 90 -0.73 19.52 4.54
N PHE A 91 -0.57 20.79 4.92
CA PHE A 91 0.46 21.23 5.86
C PHE A 91 0.21 20.70 7.28
N PHE A 92 -1.06 20.52 7.66
CA PHE A 92 -1.46 20.03 8.98
C PHE A 92 -1.66 18.51 9.01
N MET A 93 -1.30 17.81 7.93
CA MET A 93 -1.41 16.36 7.81
C MET A 93 -0.03 15.74 8.05
N GLU A 94 0.14 15.11 9.20
CA GLU A 94 1.36 14.46 9.64
C GLU A 94 1.31 12.96 9.38
N THR A 95 2.40 12.38 8.92
CA THR A 95 2.51 10.92 8.76
C THR A 95 2.90 10.29 10.09
N VAL A 96 2.06 9.39 10.60
CA VAL A 96 2.26 8.67 11.86
C VAL A 96 2.97 7.35 11.63
N ASP A 97 2.53 6.60 10.62
CA ASP A 97 3.05 5.25 10.33
C ASP A 97 2.98 4.96 8.82
N THR A 98 3.85 4.08 8.34
CA THR A 98 3.87 3.59 6.95
C THR A 98 4.24 2.12 6.93
N LYS A 99 3.37 1.29 6.35
CA LYS A 99 3.56 -0.15 6.19
C LYS A 99 3.50 -0.55 4.72
N TYR A 100 4.38 -1.47 4.34
CA TYR A 100 4.33 -2.10 3.03
C TYR A 100 3.72 -3.50 3.15
N VAL A 101 2.87 -3.86 2.19
CA VAL A 101 2.21 -5.17 2.13
C VAL A 101 2.52 -5.80 0.76
N ASP A 102 2.65 -7.12 0.74
CA ASP A 102 2.96 -7.94 -0.46
C ASP A 102 4.16 -7.38 -1.25
N ASP A 103 5.33 -7.33 -0.59
CA ASP A 103 6.58 -6.79 -1.14
C ASP A 103 6.50 -5.34 -1.67
N GLY A 104 5.50 -4.57 -1.21
CA GLY A 104 5.28 -3.20 -1.63
C GLY A 104 4.28 -3.04 -2.76
N ALA A 105 3.60 -4.11 -3.18
CA ALA A 105 2.44 -4.03 -4.07
C ALA A 105 1.32 -3.20 -3.44
N TYR A 106 1.28 -3.09 -2.11
CA TYR A 106 0.44 -2.11 -1.41
C TYR A 106 1.23 -1.34 -0.36
N CYS A 107 0.77 -0.13 -0.08
CA CYS A 107 1.29 0.74 0.96
C CYS A 107 0.12 1.27 1.80
N GLU A 108 0.19 1.04 3.11
CA GLU A 108 -0.70 1.62 4.10
C GLU A 108 0.02 2.80 4.77
N ILE A 109 -0.60 3.97 4.77
CA ILE A 109 -0.09 5.16 5.47
C ILE A 109 -1.15 5.62 6.46
N THR A 110 -0.74 5.77 7.72
CA THR A 110 -1.57 6.40 8.75
C THR A 110 -1.17 7.86 8.89
N TYR A 111 -2.13 8.75 8.72
CA TYR A 111 -1.99 10.18 8.90
C TYR A 111 -2.76 10.66 10.13
N HIS A 112 -2.20 11.65 10.81
CA HIS A 112 -2.90 12.48 11.78
C HIS A 112 -3.10 13.87 11.18
N TYR A 113 -4.32 14.37 11.20
CA TYR A 113 -4.65 15.73 10.79
C TYR A 113 -5.25 16.48 11.97
N GLU A 114 -4.76 17.69 12.21
CA GLU A 114 -5.31 18.57 13.24
C GLU A 114 -5.12 20.04 12.87
N LEU A 115 -6.23 20.76 12.73
CA LEU A 115 -6.15 22.22 12.61
C LEU A 115 -5.93 22.87 13.98
N PRO A 116 -4.93 23.76 14.10
CA PRO A 116 -4.75 24.52 15.33
C PRO A 116 -5.96 25.43 15.54
N ALA A 117 -6.53 25.41 16.74
CA ALA A 117 -7.59 26.33 17.09
C ALA A 117 -7.09 27.78 16.95
N PRO A 118 -7.91 28.70 16.41
CA PRO A 118 -7.54 30.11 16.37
C PRO A 118 -7.23 30.56 17.79
N LYS A 119 -6.02 31.09 18.01
CA LYS A 119 -5.65 31.70 19.28
C LYS A 119 -6.70 32.77 19.56
N LYS A 120 -7.48 32.61 20.64
CA LYS A 120 -8.35 33.69 21.13
C LYS A 120 -7.44 34.91 21.31
N GLN A 121 -7.75 35.99 20.60
CA GLN A 121 -7.11 37.28 20.84
C GLN A 121 -7.36 37.61 22.32
N GLN A 122 -6.29 37.58 23.11
CA GLN A 122 -6.27 38.14 24.45
C GLN A 122 -6.29 39.66 24.37
#